data_AF-A0A1G4ZYI7-F1
#
_entry.id   AF-A0A1G4ZYI7-F1
#
_cell.length_a   1.000
_cell.length_b   1.000
_cell.length_c   1.000
_cell.angle_alpha   90.00
_cell.angle_beta   90.00
_cell.angle_gamma   90.00
#
_symmetry.space_group_name_H-M   'P 1'
#
loop_
_entity.id
_entity.type
_entity.pdbx_description
1 polymer ?
#
loop_
_entity_poly.entity_id
_entity_poly.type
_entity_poly.pdbx_seq_one_letter_code
_entity_poly.pdbx_strand_id
1 'polypeptide(L)'
;MKLLRLTLGALGWLALATLWFWAWHLKDPQLRFMRAWELPLLLGALAVGIALIWRLVRGWMRPAALSLAFAAVLMALCSEAVSIQHRAAVNAASGPMAQALGAHFIVGYDDAKNLRELARKGLIGGIFVTGRNVQGRSAAELRDEIAGLQALRREAGLPPLIVATDQEGGAVSRLSPLVARQPALATLLEADVSDEDLAQRAHAYGAQQGRALAALGITLNFSPVVDLRTGRAPGRWDLHTRIDERAISADPALTAQVALAYEKGLESAGVRGTLKHFPGLAGVHEDTHHFAGSLRTPVARLATHDWKPFQEVSKQSDAAIMLGHVILAELDADAPTSFSRKIVQQVIRGEWGYQGLLVTDDLTMAAAYNRGLCDATVRSLNAGVDLLLIAFDHDKYFDAMHCAQQAARRGALDLAMLERSNARRLQSFR
;
A
#
# COMPACT_ATOMS: atom_id res chain seq x y z
N MET A 1 -1.69 -33.46 -42.72
CA MET A 1 -0.49 -32.58 -42.79
C MET A 1 -0.81 -31.07 -42.75
N LYS A 2 -1.79 -30.55 -43.51
CA LYS A 2 -2.15 -29.11 -43.47
C LYS A 2 -2.68 -28.66 -42.09
N LEU A 3 -3.58 -29.43 -41.48
CA LEU A 3 -4.13 -29.14 -40.15
C LEU A 3 -3.04 -29.09 -39.07
N LEU A 4 -2.13 -30.06 -39.06
CA LEU A 4 -0.97 -30.10 -38.14
C LEU A 4 -0.05 -28.87 -38.29
N ARG A 5 0.14 -28.37 -39.51
CA ARG A 5 0.95 -27.15 -39.74
C ARG A 5 0.23 -25.89 -39.26
N LEU A 6 -1.09 -25.82 -39.43
CA LEU A 6 -1.91 -24.71 -38.93
C LEU A 6 -1.92 -24.68 -37.40
N THR A 7 -2.13 -25.83 -36.74
CA THR A 7 -2.12 -25.91 -35.28
C THR A 7 -0.76 -25.57 -34.69
N LEU A 8 0.33 -26.10 -35.26
CA LEU A 8 1.69 -25.77 -34.83
C LEU A 8 2.03 -24.29 -35.07
N GLY A 9 1.56 -23.69 -36.16
CA GLY A 9 1.73 -22.26 -36.43
C GLY A 9 1.00 -21.38 -35.41
N ALA A 10 -0.24 -21.74 -35.04
CA ALA A 10 -0.99 -21.07 -34.00
C ALA A 10 -0.30 -21.17 -32.63
N LEU A 11 0.28 -22.33 -32.30
CA LEU A 11 1.09 -22.51 -31.09
C LEU A 11 2.34 -21.64 -31.07
N GLY A 12 3.00 -21.43 -32.21
CA GLY A 12 4.15 -20.52 -32.32
C GLY A 12 3.78 -19.07 -32.05
N TRP A 13 2.64 -18.60 -32.58
CA TRP A 13 2.12 -17.27 -32.30
C TRP A 13 1.66 -17.11 -30.85
N LEU A 14 1.04 -18.14 -30.28
CA LEU A 14 0.67 -18.16 -28.86
C LEU A 14 1.91 -18.06 -27.97
N ALA A 15 2.98 -18.83 -28.26
CA ALA A 15 4.24 -18.75 -27.52
C ALA A 15 4.88 -17.35 -27.61
N LEU A 16 4.84 -16.72 -28.79
CA LEU A 16 5.32 -15.34 -28.96
C LEU A 16 4.47 -14.33 -28.17
N ALA A 17 3.14 -14.50 -28.17
CA ALA A 17 2.25 -13.66 -27.37
C ALA A 17 2.50 -13.85 -25.86
N THR A 18 2.71 -15.08 -25.41
CA THR A 18 3.10 -15.39 -24.02
C THR A 18 4.45 -14.77 -23.66
N LEU A 19 5.45 -14.83 -24.55
CA LEU A 19 6.74 -14.18 -24.36
C LEU A 19 6.56 -12.67 -24.17
N TRP A 20 5.78 -12.01 -25.02
CA TRP A 20 5.48 -10.59 -24.93
C TRP A 20 4.73 -10.22 -23.65
N PHE A 21 3.76 -11.03 -23.23
CA PHE A 21 3.06 -10.83 -21.97
C PHE A 21 4.03 -10.81 -20.78
N TRP A 22 4.91 -11.81 -20.67
CA TRP A 22 5.89 -11.89 -19.57
C TRP A 22 6.96 -10.81 -19.66
N ALA A 23 7.41 -10.43 -20.85
CA ALA A 23 8.35 -9.33 -21.02
C ALA A 23 7.74 -7.97 -20.63
N TRP A 24 6.47 -7.74 -20.98
CA TRP A 24 5.76 -6.50 -20.67
C TRP A 24 5.42 -6.38 -19.18
N HIS A 25 4.98 -7.47 -18.56
CA HIS A 25 4.60 -7.52 -17.14
C HIS A 25 5.72 -8.03 -16.23
N LEU A 26 6.98 -7.94 -16.68
CA LEU A 26 8.12 -8.31 -15.85
C LEU A 26 8.16 -7.44 -14.61
N LYS A 27 8.23 -8.07 -13.43
CA LYS A 27 8.16 -7.40 -12.13
C LYS A 27 6.88 -6.56 -11.92
N ASP A 28 5.76 -6.90 -12.55
CA ASP A 28 4.47 -6.30 -12.23
C ASP A 28 4.06 -6.70 -10.79
N PRO A 29 3.68 -5.74 -9.91
CA PRO A 29 3.25 -6.07 -8.56
C PRO A 29 2.11 -7.08 -8.51
N GLN A 30 1.17 -7.03 -9.45
CA GLN A 30 0.04 -7.97 -9.48
C GLN A 30 0.47 -9.41 -9.73
N LEU A 31 1.63 -9.61 -10.36
CA LEU A 31 2.23 -10.92 -10.63
C LEU A 31 3.30 -11.31 -9.60
N ARG A 32 3.40 -10.63 -8.45
CA ARG A 32 4.41 -10.94 -7.42
C ARG A 32 4.41 -12.41 -6.98
N PHE A 33 3.25 -13.07 -6.94
CA PHE A 33 3.17 -14.50 -6.61
C PHE A 33 3.87 -15.42 -7.64
N MET A 34 4.11 -14.91 -8.86
CA MET A 34 4.83 -15.57 -9.94
C MET A 34 6.30 -15.13 -10.06
N ARG A 35 6.80 -14.23 -9.19
CA ARG A 35 8.13 -13.59 -9.34
C ARG A 35 9.28 -14.60 -9.53
N ALA A 36 9.23 -15.73 -8.83
CA ALA A 36 10.22 -16.80 -8.96
C ALA A 36 10.17 -17.56 -10.31
N TRP A 37 9.02 -17.50 -11.00
CA TRP A 37 8.77 -18.17 -12.26
C TRP A 37 8.84 -17.24 -13.48
N GLU A 38 8.82 -15.92 -13.30
CA GLU A 38 8.88 -14.93 -14.39
C GLU A 38 10.03 -15.21 -15.37
N LEU A 39 11.26 -15.34 -14.86
CA LEU A 39 12.44 -15.60 -15.69
C LEU A 39 12.41 -17.00 -16.35
N PRO A 40 12.15 -18.11 -15.62
CA PRO A 40 11.95 -19.42 -16.24
C PRO A 40 10.87 -19.43 -17.33
N LEU A 41 9.74 -18.76 -17.12
CA LEU A 41 8.64 -18.69 -18.07
C LEU A 41 9.02 -17.88 -19.30
N LEU A 42 9.73 -16.76 -19.14
CA LEU A 42 10.24 -15.96 -20.24
C LEU A 42 11.25 -16.75 -21.08
N LEU A 43 12.21 -17.43 -20.44
CA LEU A 43 13.21 -18.26 -21.13
C LEU A 43 12.57 -19.47 -21.83
N GLY A 44 11.59 -20.11 -21.19
CA GLY A 44 10.83 -21.22 -21.77
C GLY A 44 10.01 -20.78 -22.99
N ALA A 45 9.28 -19.67 -22.88
CA ALA A 45 8.51 -19.10 -23.98
C ALA A 45 9.41 -18.69 -25.15
N LEU A 46 10.59 -18.13 -24.87
CA LEU A 46 11.60 -17.81 -25.88
C LEU A 46 12.09 -19.06 -26.61
N ALA A 47 12.50 -20.10 -25.88
CA ALA A 47 13.02 -21.34 -26.47
C ALA A 47 11.97 -22.04 -27.35
N VAL A 48 10.73 -22.17 -26.86
CA VAL A 48 9.61 -22.73 -27.61
C VAL A 48 9.27 -21.86 -28.82
N GLY A 49 9.22 -20.53 -28.64
CA GLY A 49 8.94 -19.57 -29.70
C GLY A 49 9.97 -19.66 -30.84
N ILE A 50 11.26 -19.62 -30.52
CA ILE A 50 12.34 -19.75 -31.52
C ILE A 50 12.25 -21.09 -32.25
N ALA A 51 12.09 -22.21 -31.53
CA ALA A 51 12.02 -23.54 -32.13
C ALA A 51 10.83 -23.68 -33.11
N LEU A 52 9.66 -23.14 -32.74
CA LEU A 52 8.45 -23.16 -33.59
C LEU A 52 8.59 -22.21 -34.78
N ILE A 53 9.09 -20.99 -34.59
CA ILE A 53 9.37 -20.03 -35.68
C ILE A 53 10.35 -20.64 -36.69
N TRP A 54 11.42 -21.28 -36.20
CA TRP A 54 12.44 -21.91 -37.05
C TRP A 54 11.95 -23.16 -37.79
N ARG A 55 10.94 -23.86 -37.27
CA ARG A 55 10.35 -25.02 -37.96
C ARG A 55 9.24 -24.66 -38.94
N LEU A 56 8.47 -23.61 -38.65
CA LEU A 56 7.15 -23.43 -39.26
C LEU A 56 7.00 -22.14 -40.06
N VAL A 57 7.69 -21.07 -39.67
CA VAL A 57 7.63 -19.78 -40.38
C VAL A 57 8.69 -19.77 -41.48
N ARG A 58 8.28 -19.37 -42.69
CA ARG A 58 9.14 -19.33 -43.89
C ARG A 58 9.06 -17.97 -44.57
N GLY A 59 10.03 -17.69 -45.44
CA GLY A 59 10.11 -16.43 -46.17
C GLY A 59 10.32 -15.24 -45.25
N TRP A 60 9.84 -14.07 -45.67
CA TRP A 60 10.04 -12.79 -45.00
C TRP A 60 9.45 -12.72 -43.57
N MET A 61 8.49 -13.59 -43.22
CA MET A 61 7.89 -13.62 -41.89
C MET A 61 8.82 -14.18 -40.80
N ARG A 62 9.81 -15.01 -41.16
CA ARG A 62 10.75 -15.60 -40.18
C ARG A 62 11.62 -14.54 -39.51
N PRO A 63 12.36 -13.68 -40.25
CA PRO A 63 13.15 -12.63 -39.62
C PRO A 63 12.28 -11.65 -38.82
N ALA A 64 11.05 -11.36 -39.27
CA ALA A 64 10.11 -10.54 -38.50
C ALA A 64 9.73 -11.16 -37.15
N ALA A 65 9.35 -12.44 -37.12
CA ALA A 65 9.00 -13.13 -35.88
C ALA A 65 10.18 -13.28 -34.92
N LEU A 66 11.39 -13.54 -35.43
CA LEU A 66 12.61 -13.56 -34.62
C LEU A 66 12.93 -12.17 -34.06
N SER A 67 12.73 -11.11 -34.84
CA SER A 67 12.93 -9.72 -34.39
C SER A 67 11.96 -9.35 -33.27
N LEU A 68 10.69 -9.78 -33.38
CA LEU A 68 9.69 -9.58 -32.31
C LEU A 68 10.04 -10.34 -31.03
N ALA A 69 10.54 -11.58 -31.13
CA ALA A 69 11.00 -12.33 -29.97
C ALA A 69 12.22 -11.67 -29.32
N PHE A 70 13.18 -11.22 -30.13
CA PHE A 70 14.35 -10.48 -29.66
C PHE A 70 13.96 -9.16 -28.98
N ALA A 71 13.01 -8.41 -29.54
CA ALA A 71 12.50 -7.17 -28.95
C ALA A 71 11.86 -7.40 -27.57
N ALA A 72 11.10 -8.49 -27.39
CA ALA A 72 10.54 -8.85 -26.08
C ALA A 72 11.63 -9.16 -25.04
N VAL A 73 12.66 -9.92 -25.43
CA VAL A 73 13.81 -10.20 -24.53
C VAL A 73 14.57 -8.92 -24.19
N LEU A 74 14.81 -8.06 -25.18
CA LEU A 74 15.50 -6.78 -24.96
C LEU A 74 14.70 -5.90 -23.99
N MET A 75 13.38 -5.83 -24.13
CA MET A 75 12.50 -5.12 -23.21
C MET A 75 12.63 -5.66 -21.77
N ALA A 76 12.57 -6.97 -21.59
CA ALA A 76 12.73 -7.61 -20.29
C ALA A 76 14.10 -7.32 -19.66
N LEU A 77 15.18 -7.42 -20.45
CA LEU A 77 16.54 -7.09 -20.00
C LEU A 77 16.68 -5.60 -19.64
N CYS A 78 16.07 -4.70 -20.42
CA CYS A 78 16.05 -3.28 -20.11
C CYS A 78 15.29 -3.02 -18.80
N SER A 79 14.13 -3.63 -18.59
CA SER A 79 13.35 -3.51 -17.35
C SER A 79 14.16 -4.01 -16.14
N GLU A 80 14.84 -5.15 -16.28
CA GLU A 80 15.72 -5.69 -15.23
C GLU A 80 16.89 -4.76 -14.93
N ALA A 81 17.57 -4.27 -15.96
CA ALA A 81 18.70 -3.36 -15.84
C ALA A 81 18.30 -2.04 -15.15
N VAL A 82 17.14 -1.49 -15.51
CA VAL A 82 16.58 -0.28 -14.86
C VAL A 82 16.30 -0.55 -13.38
N SER A 83 15.69 -1.69 -13.04
CA SER A 83 15.42 -2.06 -11.66
C SER A 83 16.71 -2.21 -10.82
N ILE A 84 17.75 -2.84 -11.38
CA ILE A 84 19.07 -2.96 -10.74
C ILE A 84 19.70 -1.57 -10.56
N GLN A 85 19.62 -0.71 -11.59
CA GLN A 85 20.15 0.64 -11.55
C GLN A 85 19.46 1.49 -10.48
N HIS A 86 18.13 1.45 -10.37
CA HIS A 86 17.38 2.17 -9.34
C HIS A 86 17.77 1.70 -7.94
N ARG A 87 17.86 0.39 -7.72
CA ARG A 87 18.31 -0.18 -6.44
C ARG A 87 19.72 0.28 -6.08
N ALA A 88 20.65 0.21 -7.02
CA ALA A 88 22.02 0.66 -6.82
C ALA A 88 22.08 2.16 -6.51
N ALA A 89 21.32 2.98 -7.24
CA ALA A 89 21.26 4.43 -7.04
C ALA A 89 20.71 4.80 -5.65
N VAL A 90 19.63 4.15 -5.20
CA VAL A 90 19.04 4.38 -3.87
C VAL A 90 19.98 3.90 -2.78
N ASN A 91 20.60 2.72 -2.91
CA ASN A 91 21.54 2.21 -1.92
C ASN A 91 22.81 3.06 -1.81
N ALA A 92 23.26 3.68 -2.91
CA ALA A 92 24.37 4.60 -2.92
C ALA A 92 24.01 5.99 -2.38
N ALA A 93 22.71 6.33 -2.30
CA ALA A 93 22.27 7.64 -1.85
C ALA A 93 22.59 7.88 -0.37
N SER A 94 22.90 9.15 -0.06
CA SER A 94 23.24 9.63 1.27
C SER A 94 22.93 11.11 1.40
N GLY A 95 23.04 11.63 2.63
CA GLY A 95 22.87 13.06 2.93
C GLY A 95 21.44 13.49 3.25
N PRO A 96 21.25 14.78 3.60
CA PRO A 96 20.01 15.27 4.20
C PRO A 96 18.78 15.10 3.31
N MET A 97 18.89 15.37 2.00
CA MET A 97 17.76 15.23 1.08
C MET A 97 17.31 13.77 0.93
N ALA A 98 18.26 12.82 0.84
CA ALA A 98 17.93 11.40 0.76
C ALA A 98 17.25 10.91 2.05
N GLN A 99 17.69 11.40 3.20
CA GLN A 99 17.06 11.12 4.49
C GLN A 99 15.67 11.75 4.63
N ALA A 100 15.52 13.01 4.19
CA ALA A 100 14.24 13.70 4.19
C ALA A 100 13.21 12.97 3.34
N LEU A 101 13.57 12.52 2.14
CA LEU A 101 12.70 11.69 1.29
C LEU A 101 12.44 10.32 1.91
N GLY A 102 13.49 9.65 2.37
CA GLY A 102 13.40 8.31 2.95
C GLY A 102 12.43 8.25 4.11
N ALA A 103 12.44 9.28 4.96
CA ALA A 103 11.55 9.44 6.10
C ALA A 103 10.04 9.35 5.78
N HIS A 104 9.64 9.52 4.52
CA HIS A 104 8.24 9.40 4.09
C HIS A 104 7.85 7.99 3.68
N PHE A 105 8.76 7.02 3.56
CA PHE A 105 8.41 5.67 3.07
C PHE A 105 8.19 4.67 4.22
N ILE A 106 7.04 4.00 4.21
CA ILE A 106 6.81 2.76 4.97
C ILE A 106 6.91 1.60 3.98
N VAL A 107 7.84 0.68 4.23
CA VAL A 107 8.15 -0.41 3.29
C VAL A 107 7.84 -1.77 3.87
N GLY A 108 7.17 -2.63 3.09
CA GLY A 108 7.12 -4.06 3.36
C GLY A 108 8.50 -4.71 3.20
N TYR A 109 8.63 -5.97 3.61
CA TYR A 109 9.85 -6.74 3.41
C TYR A 109 9.59 -8.25 3.51
N ASP A 110 10.48 -9.03 2.90
CA ASP A 110 10.55 -10.49 3.11
C ASP A 110 11.64 -10.86 4.14
N ASP A 111 12.82 -10.21 4.08
CA ASP A 111 13.92 -10.39 5.02
C ASP A 111 14.41 -9.03 5.54
N ALA A 112 14.39 -8.84 6.86
CA ALA A 112 14.82 -7.61 7.51
C ALA A 112 16.30 -7.27 7.25
N LYS A 113 17.15 -8.25 6.89
CA LYS A 113 18.54 -8.00 6.49
C LYS A 113 18.65 -7.01 5.34
N ASN A 114 17.70 -7.07 4.40
CA ASN A 114 17.66 -6.16 3.24
C ASN A 114 17.31 -4.72 3.64
N LEU A 115 16.73 -4.51 4.83
CA LEU A 115 16.38 -3.20 5.33
C LEU A 115 17.45 -2.56 6.22
N ARG A 116 18.42 -3.33 6.73
CA ARG A 116 19.40 -2.85 7.72
C ARG A 116 20.14 -1.60 7.25
N GLU A 117 20.61 -1.61 6.01
CA GLU A 117 21.35 -0.47 5.46
C GLU A 117 20.44 0.73 5.18
N LEU A 118 19.22 0.48 4.69
CA LEU A 118 18.21 1.53 4.49
C LEU A 118 17.82 2.19 5.82
N ALA A 119 17.65 1.40 6.87
CA ALA A 119 17.37 1.88 8.21
C ALA A 119 18.53 2.71 8.77
N ARG A 120 19.76 2.19 8.70
CA ARG A 120 20.97 2.88 9.17
C ARG A 120 21.21 4.21 8.46
N LYS A 121 21.00 4.27 7.14
CA LYS A 121 21.19 5.50 6.36
C LYS A 121 20.04 6.50 6.47
N GLY A 122 18.91 6.10 7.04
CA GLY A 122 17.70 6.92 7.09
C GLY A 122 16.94 6.99 5.77
N LEU A 123 17.10 5.98 4.91
CA LEU A 123 16.46 5.94 3.58
C LEU A 123 15.00 5.43 3.63
N ILE A 124 14.52 4.99 4.79
CA ILE A 124 13.09 4.67 5.01
C ILE A 124 12.54 5.48 6.20
N GLY A 125 11.24 5.53 6.41
CA GLY A 125 10.60 6.14 7.57
C GLY A 125 10.01 5.09 8.51
N GLY A 126 9.62 3.96 7.94
CA GLY A 126 9.05 2.85 8.67
C GLY A 126 9.07 1.54 7.90
N ILE A 127 8.58 0.50 8.56
CA ILE A 127 8.44 -0.84 8.02
C ILE A 127 6.99 -1.30 8.17
N PHE A 128 6.53 -2.16 7.26
CA PHE A 128 5.21 -2.76 7.30
C PHE A 128 5.32 -4.27 7.52
N VAL A 129 4.84 -4.72 8.67
CA VAL A 129 4.89 -6.11 9.12
C VAL A 129 3.58 -6.80 8.75
N THR A 130 3.69 -7.98 8.15
CA THR A 130 2.55 -8.74 7.62
C THR A 130 2.59 -10.22 8.02
N GLY A 131 1.59 -10.98 7.57
CA GLY A 131 1.55 -12.44 7.71
C GLY A 131 2.83 -13.14 7.22
N ARG A 132 3.49 -12.60 6.19
CA ARG A 132 4.76 -13.15 5.66
C ARG A 132 5.90 -13.08 6.68
N ASN A 133 5.87 -12.08 7.56
CA ASN A 133 6.90 -11.83 8.56
C ASN A 133 6.64 -12.56 9.87
N VAL A 134 5.43 -13.12 10.07
CA VAL A 134 5.06 -13.89 11.27
C VAL A 134 5.01 -15.40 11.04
N GLN A 135 4.83 -15.84 9.79
CA GLN A 135 4.67 -17.25 9.45
C GLN A 135 5.90 -18.06 9.87
N GLY A 136 5.68 -19.08 10.72
CA GLY A 136 6.74 -19.98 11.18
C GLY A 136 7.71 -19.36 12.20
N ARG A 137 7.40 -18.17 12.74
CA ARG A 137 8.24 -17.46 13.72
C ARG A 137 7.51 -17.34 15.05
N SER A 138 8.27 -17.09 16.10
CA SER A 138 7.81 -16.73 17.43
C SER A 138 7.68 -15.22 17.61
N ALA A 139 6.89 -14.79 18.60
CA ALA A 139 6.78 -13.38 18.99
C ALA A 139 8.13 -12.78 19.40
N ALA A 140 9.00 -13.58 20.03
CA ALA A 140 10.34 -13.15 20.43
C ALA A 140 11.22 -12.85 19.19
N GLU A 141 11.24 -13.73 18.20
CA GLU A 141 12.05 -13.53 16.98
C GLU A 141 11.62 -12.28 16.19
N LEU A 142 10.32 -12.00 16.11
CA LEU A 142 9.82 -10.80 15.44
C LEU A 142 10.18 -9.53 16.22
N ARG A 143 9.99 -9.54 17.55
CA ARG A 143 10.34 -8.41 18.42
C ARG A 143 11.85 -8.11 18.36
N ASP A 144 12.68 -9.13 18.39
CA ASP A 144 14.13 -8.98 18.37
C ASP A 144 14.61 -8.45 17.00
N GLU A 145 13.96 -8.86 15.89
CA GLU A 145 14.18 -8.31 14.56
C GLU A 145 13.86 -6.81 14.50
N ILE A 146 12.68 -6.42 14.99
CA ILE A 146 12.25 -5.02 15.03
C ILE A 146 13.21 -4.21 15.92
N ALA A 147 13.56 -4.72 17.10
CA ALA A 147 14.50 -4.08 18.01
C ALA A 147 15.88 -3.90 17.37
N GLY A 148 16.34 -4.86 16.57
CA GLY A 148 17.59 -4.77 15.81
C GLY A 148 17.58 -3.63 14.78
N LEU A 149 16.46 -3.42 14.07
CA LEU A 149 16.32 -2.28 13.16
C LEU A 149 16.24 -0.94 13.90
N GLN A 150 15.58 -0.90 15.06
CA GLN A 150 15.54 0.30 15.91
C GLN A 150 16.91 0.62 16.52
N ALA A 151 17.70 -0.38 16.89
CA ALA A 151 19.07 -0.17 17.37
C ALA A 151 19.96 0.50 16.32
N LEU A 152 19.87 0.04 15.06
CA LEU A 152 20.58 0.66 13.93
C LEU A 152 20.19 2.13 13.73
N ARG A 153 18.92 2.48 13.94
CA ARG A 153 18.46 3.89 13.89
C ARG A 153 19.08 4.74 14.98
N ARG A 154 19.03 4.23 16.22
CA ARG A 154 19.58 4.92 17.39
C ARG A 154 21.08 5.13 17.26
N GLU A 155 21.82 4.12 16.81
CA GLU A 155 23.26 4.21 16.53
C GLU A 155 23.59 5.27 15.48
N ALA A 156 22.73 5.42 14.47
CA ALA A 156 22.87 6.45 13.43
C ALA A 156 22.39 7.85 13.87
N GLY A 157 21.88 8.02 15.09
CA GLY A 157 21.32 9.29 15.57
C GLY A 157 20.04 9.71 14.84
N LEU A 158 19.31 8.75 14.26
CA LEU A 158 18.10 8.99 13.47
C LEU A 158 16.83 8.75 14.30
N PRO A 159 15.70 9.40 13.96
CA PRO A 159 14.40 9.07 14.55
C PRO A 159 14.06 7.58 14.39
N PRO A 160 13.34 6.99 15.36
CA PRO A 160 12.94 5.59 15.31
C PRO A 160 12.10 5.31 14.06
N LEU A 161 12.14 4.05 13.60
CA LEU A 161 11.25 3.59 12.53
C LEU A 161 9.81 3.56 13.06
N ILE A 162 8.89 3.99 12.21
CA ILE A 162 7.47 3.67 12.38
C ILE A 162 7.29 2.19 12.04
N VAL A 163 6.69 1.41 12.92
CA VAL A 163 6.45 -0.01 12.69
C VAL A 163 4.96 -0.22 12.52
N ALA A 164 4.54 -0.47 11.27
CA ALA A 164 3.14 -0.53 10.88
C ALA A 164 2.67 -1.97 10.63
N THR A 165 1.37 -2.22 10.80
CA THR A 165 0.72 -3.50 10.45
C THR A 165 -0.78 -3.28 10.13
N ASP A 166 -1.42 -4.28 9.53
CA ASP A 166 -2.88 -4.39 9.43
C ASP A 166 -3.41 -5.41 10.46
N GLN A 167 -3.82 -4.94 11.63
CA GLN A 167 -4.48 -5.78 12.64
C GLN A 167 -5.84 -5.17 13.00
N GLU A 168 -6.82 -5.35 12.11
CA GLU A 168 -8.19 -4.84 12.27
C GLU A 168 -9.03 -5.70 13.21
N GLY A 169 -8.76 -7.01 13.22
CA GLY A 169 -9.67 -8.03 13.73
C GLY A 169 -10.40 -8.76 12.60
N GLY A 170 -11.19 -9.77 12.95
CA GLY A 170 -11.99 -10.50 11.97
C GLY A 170 -11.17 -11.10 10.83
N ALA A 171 -11.49 -10.74 9.58
CA ALA A 171 -10.83 -11.25 8.38
C ALA A 171 -9.41 -10.70 8.18
N VAL A 172 -9.12 -9.49 8.68
CA VAL A 172 -7.81 -8.83 8.53
C VAL A 172 -7.09 -8.81 9.88
N SER A 173 -6.35 -9.89 10.14
CA SER A 173 -5.58 -10.09 11.37
C SER A 173 -4.18 -10.60 11.02
N ARG A 174 -3.36 -9.72 10.40
CA ARG A 174 -2.12 -10.14 9.73
C ARG A 174 -1.06 -10.72 10.65
N LEU A 175 -1.07 -10.38 11.94
CA LEU A 175 -0.10 -10.89 12.91
C LEU A 175 -0.59 -12.12 13.67
N SER A 176 -1.78 -12.62 13.40
CA SER A 176 -2.27 -13.85 14.01
C SER A 176 -1.53 -15.08 13.44
N PRO A 177 -1.16 -16.07 14.29
CA PRO A 177 -1.55 -16.24 15.69
C PRO A 177 -0.61 -15.59 16.73
N LEU A 178 0.47 -14.89 16.33
CA LEU A 178 1.36 -14.22 17.29
C LEU A 178 0.65 -13.15 18.12
N VAL A 179 -0.33 -12.50 17.52
CA VAL A 179 -1.34 -11.67 18.20
C VAL A 179 -2.68 -12.39 18.16
N ALA A 180 -3.40 -12.38 19.28
CA ALA A 180 -4.73 -12.96 19.37
C ALA A 180 -5.65 -12.43 18.26
N ARG A 181 -6.30 -13.35 17.54
CA ARG A 181 -7.30 -13.01 16.53
C ARG A 181 -8.58 -12.58 17.24
N GLN A 182 -8.79 -11.28 17.33
CA GLN A 182 -10.04 -10.72 17.86
C GLN A 182 -11.15 -10.77 16.79
N PRO A 183 -12.44 -10.86 17.17
CA PRO A 183 -13.55 -10.79 16.21
C PRO A 183 -13.58 -9.43 15.48
N ALA A 184 -14.39 -9.31 14.42
CA ALA A 184 -14.57 -8.04 13.74
C ALA A 184 -15.17 -7.00 14.69
N LEU A 185 -14.76 -5.73 14.62
CA LEU A 185 -15.27 -4.68 15.51
C LEU A 185 -16.80 -4.55 15.49
N ALA A 186 -17.42 -4.87 14.36
CA ALA A 186 -18.88 -4.87 14.22
C ALA A 186 -19.60 -5.84 15.17
N THR A 187 -18.95 -6.91 15.64
CA THR A 187 -19.59 -7.86 16.58
C THR A 187 -19.86 -7.20 17.94
N LEU A 188 -19.23 -6.07 18.24
CA LEU A 188 -19.54 -5.29 19.44
C LEU A 188 -20.98 -4.74 19.42
N LEU A 189 -21.58 -4.60 18.23
CA LEU A 189 -22.94 -4.11 18.03
C LEU A 189 -24.00 -5.21 18.11
N GLU A 190 -23.61 -6.48 18.21
CA GLU A 190 -24.56 -7.60 18.29
C GLU A 190 -25.21 -7.72 19.68
N ALA A 191 -24.62 -7.09 20.69
CA ALA A 191 -25.15 -7.06 22.04
C ALA A 191 -26.04 -5.82 22.22
N ASP A 192 -27.24 -6.01 22.77
CA ASP A 192 -28.10 -4.92 23.21
C ASP A 192 -27.55 -4.35 24.52
N VAL A 193 -26.74 -3.30 24.40
CA VAL A 193 -26.02 -2.65 25.51
C VAL A 193 -26.18 -1.14 25.42
N SER A 194 -25.96 -0.45 26.55
CA SER A 194 -25.96 1.01 26.55
C SER A 194 -24.81 1.59 25.71
N ASP A 195 -24.94 2.85 25.29
CA ASP A 195 -23.87 3.58 24.58
C ASP A 195 -22.57 3.66 25.38
N GLU A 196 -22.67 3.77 26.70
CA GLU A 196 -21.53 3.78 27.62
C GLU A 196 -20.82 2.42 27.65
N ASP A 197 -21.60 1.33 27.77
CA ASP A 197 -21.07 -0.04 27.74
C ASP A 197 -20.42 -0.35 26.38
N LEU A 198 -21.02 0.09 25.27
CA LEU A 198 -20.46 -0.09 23.94
C LEU A 198 -19.11 0.62 23.81
N ALA A 199 -19.02 1.88 24.25
CA ALA A 199 -17.76 2.62 24.26
C ALA A 199 -16.71 1.93 25.15
N GLN A 200 -17.09 1.44 26.33
CA GLN A 200 -16.16 0.74 27.21
C GLN A 200 -15.65 -0.58 26.60
N ARG A 201 -16.52 -1.33 25.92
CA ARG A 201 -16.15 -2.56 25.20
C ARG A 201 -15.21 -2.28 24.02
N ALA A 202 -15.50 -1.25 23.22
CA ALA A 202 -14.65 -0.84 22.11
C ALA A 202 -13.28 -0.36 22.59
N HIS A 203 -13.23 0.41 23.68
CA HIS A 203 -11.97 0.81 24.31
C HIS A 203 -11.18 -0.41 24.83
N ALA A 204 -11.84 -1.35 25.51
CA ALA A 204 -11.19 -2.57 25.99
C ALA A 204 -10.62 -3.42 24.85
N TYR A 205 -11.35 -3.54 23.74
CA TYR A 205 -10.90 -4.19 22.50
C TYR A 205 -9.63 -3.51 21.97
N GLY A 206 -9.67 -2.18 21.81
CA GLY A 206 -8.54 -1.38 21.34
C GLY A 206 -7.32 -1.54 22.25
N ALA A 207 -7.51 -1.46 23.57
CA ALA A 207 -6.43 -1.59 24.55
C ALA A 207 -5.81 -2.99 24.57
N GLN A 208 -6.62 -4.05 24.40
CA GLN A 208 -6.11 -5.40 24.23
C GLN A 208 -5.25 -5.53 22.97
N GLN A 209 -5.72 -4.99 21.84
CA GLN A 209 -4.98 -5.04 20.59
C GLN A 209 -3.69 -4.22 20.69
N GLY A 210 -3.78 -3.01 21.21
CA GLY A 210 -2.66 -2.09 21.38
C GLY A 210 -1.55 -2.69 22.23
N ARG A 211 -1.88 -3.31 23.38
CA ARG A 211 -0.88 -3.99 24.22
C ARG A 211 -0.18 -5.14 23.49
N ALA A 212 -0.93 -5.95 22.76
CA ALA A 212 -0.35 -7.07 22.02
C ALA A 212 0.55 -6.62 20.85
N LEU A 213 0.16 -5.54 20.17
CA LEU A 213 0.95 -4.92 19.10
C LEU A 213 2.22 -4.25 19.65
N ALA A 214 2.09 -3.45 20.71
CA ALA A 214 3.21 -2.78 21.37
C ALA A 214 4.25 -3.78 21.90
N ALA A 215 3.82 -4.94 22.41
CA ALA A 215 4.71 -6.00 22.87
C ALA A 215 5.61 -6.59 21.75
N LEU A 216 5.21 -6.46 20.49
CA LEU A 216 6.01 -6.82 19.32
C LEU A 216 6.86 -5.64 18.80
N GLY A 217 6.67 -4.42 19.32
CA GLY A 217 7.31 -3.20 18.84
C GLY A 217 6.57 -2.50 17.69
N ILE A 218 5.31 -2.85 17.44
CA ILE A 218 4.44 -2.14 16.50
C ILE A 218 4.02 -0.79 17.10
N THR A 219 4.08 0.29 16.32
CA THR A 219 3.73 1.65 16.76
C THR A 219 2.55 2.24 16.00
N LEU A 220 2.20 1.69 14.84
CA LEU A 220 1.09 2.14 14.00
C LEU A 220 0.26 0.94 13.56
N ASN A 221 -1.05 0.99 13.79
CA ASN A 221 -1.99 0.01 13.27
C ASN A 221 -2.83 0.66 12.18
N PHE A 222 -2.93 0.01 11.02
CA PHE A 222 -3.84 0.42 9.96
C PHE A 222 -5.25 -0.10 10.25
N SER A 223 -5.87 0.48 11.28
CA SER A 223 -7.18 0.15 11.82
C SER A 223 -7.61 1.31 12.73
N PRO A 224 -8.91 1.66 12.83
CA PRO A 224 -10.06 0.94 12.33
C PRO A 224 -10.47 1.30 10.90
N VAL A 225 -11.21 0.39 10.27
CA VAL A 225 -11.98 0.69 9.06
C VAL A 225 -13.19 1.51 9.48
N VAL A 226 -13.24 2.76 9.01
CA VAL A 226 -14.36 3.68 9.25
C VAL A 226 -15.17 3.95 7.98
N ASP A 227 -14.87 3.22 6.90
CA ASP A 227 -15.80 3.06 5.79
C ASP A 227 -17.15 2.53 6.30
N LEU A 228 -18.25 3.03 5.74
CA LEU A 228 -19.58 2.65 6.16
C LEU A 228 -20.04 1.37 5.47
N ARG A 229 -20.71 0.51 6.25
CA ARG A 229 -21.33 -0.71 5.74
C ARG A 229 -22.46 -0.35 4.78
N THR A 230 -22.51 -1.04 3.65
CA THR A 230 -23.50 -0.79 2.59
C THR A 230 -24.65 -1.79 2.63
N GLY A 231 -24.47 -2.93 3.32
CA GLY A 231 -25.40 -4.06 3.30
C GLY A 231 -25.30 -4.89 2.01
N ARG A 232 -24.26 -4.68 1.20
CA ARG A 232 -24.06 -5.36 -0.07
C ARG A 232 -23.23 -6.62 0.13
N ALA A 233 -23.65 -7.73 -0.47
CA ALA A 233 -22.78 -8.90 -0.57
C ALA A 233 -21.57 -8.57 -1.46
N PRO A 234 -20.35 -9.05 -1.13
CA PRO A 234 -19.19 -8.83 -1.98
C PRO A 234 -19.50 -9.22 -3.42
N GLY A 235 -19.26 -8.30 -4.35
CA GLY A 235 -19.40 -8.60 -5.77
C GLY A 235 -18.41 -9.69 -6.17
N ARG A 236 -18.66 -10.36 -7.30
CA ARG A 236 -17.73 -11.37 -7.87
C ARG A 236 -16.27 -10.88 -7.95
N TRP A 237 -16.08 -9.57 -8.09
CA TRP A 237 -14.79 -8.93 -8.30
C TRP A 237 -14.29 -8.14 -7.08
N ASP A 238 -14.97 -8.22 -5.94
CA ASP A 238 -14.53 -7.67 -4.65
C ASP A 238 -13.85 -8.75 -3.81
N LEU A 239 -12.57 -9.01 -4.11
CA LEU A 239 -11.83 -10.16 -3.56
C LEU A 239 -11.08 -9.79 -2.27
N HIS A 240 -10.61 -8.54 -2.18
CA HIS A 240 -9.73 -8.07 -1.11
C HIS A 240 -10.33 -6.89 -0.34
N THR A 241 -11.06 -5.99 -1.01
CA THR A 241 -11.61 -4.79 -0.38
C THR A 241 -12.66 -5.14 0.68
N ARG A 242 -13.70 -5.91 0.30
CA ARG A 242 -14.72 -6.55 1.16
C ARG A 242 -15.17 -5.68 2.34
N ILE A 243 -15.53 -4.42 2.06
CA ILE A 243 -15.82 -3.43 3.11
C ILE A 243 -16.96 -3.86 4.00
N ASP A 244 -18.01 -4.49 3.48
CA ASP A 244 -19.15 -4.92 4.31
C ASP A 244 -18.78 -5.90 5.44
N GLU A 245 -17.70 -6.67 5.27
CA GLU A 245 -17.19 -7.60 6.30
C GLU A 245 -16.26 -6.92 7.32
N ARG A 246 -15.73 -5.75 6.98
CA ARG A 246 -14.71 -5.03 7.77
C ARG A 246 -15.29 -3.79 8.46
N ALA A 247 -16.27 -3.15 7.84
CA ALA A 247 -16.95 -1.95 8.34
C ALA A 247 -17.69 -2.23 9.64
N ILE A 248 -17.68 -1.26 10.54
CA ILE A 248 -18.32 -1.35 11.86
C ILE A 248 -19.85 -1.33 11.72
N SER A 249 -20.39 -0.28 11.08
CA SER A 249 -21.83 -0.05 10.93
C SER A 249 -22.14 0.68 9.63
N ALA A 250 -23.42 0.70 9.24
CA ALA A 250 -23.94 1.60 8.21
C ALA A 250 -24.22 3.00 8.76
N ASP A 251 -24.38 3.13 10.09
CA ASP A 251 -24.60 4.41 10.76
C ASP A 251 -23.27 5.14 10.98
N PRO A 252 -23.09 6.37 10.42
CA PRO A 252 -21.91 7.17 10.64
C PRO A 252 -21.63 7.52 12.10
N ALA A 253 -22.65 7.82 12.90
CA ALA A 253 -22.49 8.20 14.31
C ALA A 253 -22.02 7.01 15.14
N LEU A 254 -22.65 5.84 14.93
CA LEU A 254 -22.26 4.61 15.62
C LEU A 254 -20.84 4.16 15.22
N THR A 255 -20.49 4.31 13.94
CA THR A 255 -19.12 4.05 13.45
C THR A 255 -18.10 4.97 14.15
N ALA A 256 -18.40 6.27 14.25
CA ALA A 256 -17.54 7.24 14.92
C ALA A 256 -17.37 6.93 16.42
N GLN A 257 -18.45 6.59 17.14
CA GLN A 257 -18.42 6.24 18.55
C GLN A 257 -17.51 5.03 18.84
N VAL A 258 -17.71 3.93 18.10
CA VAL A 258 -16.91 2.71 18.26
C VAL A 258 -15.45 2.96 17.86
N ALA A 259 -15.23 3.62 16.72
CA ALA A 259 -13.89 3.91 16.22
C ALA A 259 -13.11 4.82 17.18
N LEU A 260 -13.72 5.86 17.74
CA LEU A 260 -13.07 6.75 18.71
C LEU A 260 -12.67 5.98 19.98
N ALA A 261 -13.58 5.19 20.54
CA ALA A 261 -13.28 4.40 21.73
C ALA A 261 -12.17 3.37 21.47
N TYR A 262 -12.21 2.69 20.32
CA TYR A 262 -11.16 1.78 19.87
C TYR A 262 -9.80 2.48 19.73
N GLU A 263 -9.75 3.64 19.06
CA GLU A 263 -8.54 4.45 18.92
C GLU A 263 -7.96 4.85 20.28
N LYS A 264 -8.81 5.30 21.22
CA LYS A 264 -8.38 5.62 22.59
C LYS A 264 -7.78 4.42 23.30
N GLY A 265 -8.33 3.22 23.06
CA GLY A 265 -7.76 1.97 23.56
C GLY A 265 -6.38 1.67 22.96
N LEU A 266 -6.19 1.82 21.65
CA LEU A 266 -4.86 1.66 21.02
C LEU A 266 -3.85 2.66 21.60
N GLU A 267 -4.24 3.94 21.70
CA GLU A 267 -3.42 5.03 22.21
C GLU A 267 -2.98 4.79 23.65
N SER A 268 -3.85 4.20 24.48
CA SER A 268 -3.51 3.86 25.88
C SER A 268 -2.37 2.85 25.99
N ALA A 269 -2.00 2.17 24.90
CA ALA A 269 -0.87 1.24 24.83
C ALA A 269 0.31 1.79 23.99
N GLY A 270 0.26 3.06 23.57
CA GLY A 270 1.29 3.68 22.74
C GLY A 270 1.25 3.26 21.26
N VAL A 271 0.14 2.67 20.80
CA VAL A 271 -0.08 2.35 19.39
C VAL A 271 -1.06 3.35 18.81
N ARG A 272 -0.69 3.96 17.69
CA ARG A 272 -1.60 4.86 16.96
C ARG A 272 -2.44 4.05 15.98
N GLY A 273 -3.74 4.32 15.85
CA GLY A 273 -4.55 3.76 14.78
C GLY A 273 -4.57 4.64 13.52
N THR A 274 -5.29 4.16 12.51
CA THR A 274 -5.41 4.82 11.21
C THR A 274 -6.81 4.63 10.66
N LEU A 275 -7.54 5.74 10.53
CA LEU A 275 -8.87 5.78 9.93
C LEU A 275 -8.75 5.51 8.43
N LYS A 276 -9.44 4.48 7.94
CA LYS A 276 -9.35 4.09 6.53
C LYS A 276 -10.71 3.66 5.93
N HIS A 277 -10.93 3.86 4.63
CA HIS A 277 -10.02 4.43 3.61
C HIS A 277 -10.64 5.73 3.05
N PHE A 278 -10.08 6.89 3.38
CA PHE A 278 -10.62 8.18 2.93
C PHE A 278 -10.55 8.26 1.38
N PRO A 279 -11.63 8.62 0.67
CA PRO A 279 -12.78 9.43 1.10
C PRO A 279 -14.02 8.63 1.55
N GLY A 280 -13.87 7.35 1.88
CA GLY A 280 -14.98 6.43 2.14
C GLY A 280 -15.24 5.53 0.93
N LEU A 281 -15.22 4.22 1.15
CA LEU A 281 -15.37 3.20 0.10
C LEU A 281 -16.79 2.65 -0.05
N ALA A 282 -17.76 3.12 0.73
CA ALA A 282 -19.14 2.63 0.68
C ALA A 282 -19.78 2.78 -0.71
N GLY A 283 -19.46 3.86 -1.44
CA GLY A 283 -19.94 4.10 -2.80
C GLY A 283 -19.07 3.49 -3.92
N VAL A 284 -18.05 2.69 -3.59
CA VAL A 284 -17.09 2.12 -4.55
C VAL A 284 -17.45 0.66 -4.82
N HIS A 285 -17.58 0.30 -6.09
CA HIS A 285 -18.02 -1.04 -6.48
C HIS A 285 -16.86 -1.96 -6.90
N GLU A 286 -15.75 -1.38 -7.31
CA GLU A 286 -14.55 -2.05 -7.78
C GLU A 286 -13.54 -2.31 -6.64
N ASP A 287 -12.82 -3.43 -6.72
CA ASP A 287 -11.70 -3.70 -5.84
C ASP A 287 -10.45 -2.94 -6.29
N THR A 288 -10.04 -1.94 -5.51
CA THR A 288 -8.94 -1.04 -5.86
C THR A 288 -7.57 -1.73 -5.93
N HIS A 289 -7.46 -2.94 -5.38
CA HIS A 289 -6.27 -3.80 -5.54
C HIS A 289 -6.05 -4.18 -7.01
N HIS A 290 -7.13 -4.28 -7.79
CA HIS A 290 -7.14 -4.82 -9.15
C HIS A 290 -7.62 -3.83 -10.21
N PHE A 291 -8.48 -2.88 -9.85
CA PHE A 291 -9.16 -2.00 -10.80
C PHE A 291 -9.15 -0.55 -10.31
N ALA A 292 -9.30 0.40 -11.23
CA ALA A 292 -9.53 1.79 -10.85
C ALA A 292 -10.91 1.91 -10.17
N GLY A 293 -10.95 2.53 -8.98
CA GLY A 293 -12.19 2.87 -8.29
C GLY A 293 -12.60 4.32 -8.56
N SER A 294 -13.89 4.56 -8.77
CA SER A 294 -14.44 5.92 -8.87
C SER A 294 -15.61 6.10 -7.94
N LEU A 295 -15.67 7.25 -7.26
CA LEU A 295 -16.75 7.64 -6.39
C LEU A 295 -17.56 8.74 -7.08
N ARG A 296 -18.81 8.42 -7.40
CA ARG A 296 -19.78 9.35 -8.01
C ARG A 296 -20.74 9.96 -7.00
N THR A 297 -20.63 9.55 -5.74
CA THR A 297 -21.43 10.12 -4.64
C THR A 297 -21.14 11.60 -4.52
N PRO A 298 -22.17 12.46 -4.46
CA PRO A 298 -21.95 13.90 -4.33
C PRO A 298 -21.15 14.26 -3.07
N VAL A 299 -20.25 15.23 -3.17
CA VAL A 299 -19.41 15.70 -2.05
C VAL A 299 -20.25 16.14 -0.87
N ALA A 300 -21.35 16.85 -1.10
CA ALA A 300 -22.27 17.26 -0.05
C ALA A 300 -22.83 16.06 0.75
N ARG A 301 -23.10 14.93 0.09
CA ARG A 301 -23.56 13.71 0.76
C ARG A 301 -22.42 13.06 1.54
N LEU A 302 -21.24 12.93 0.93
CA LEU A 302 -20.06 12.38 1.60
C LEU A 302 -19.73 13.16 2.88
N ALA A 303 -19.75 14.49 2.81
CA ALA A 303 -19.49 15.38 3.93
C ALA A 303 -20.42 15.15 5.13
N THR A 304 -21.70 14.88 4.89
CA THR A 304 -22.69 14.64 5.96
C THR A 304 -22.79 13.17 6.39
N HIS A 305 -22.12 12.26 5.69
CA HIS A 305 -22.30 10.82 5.85
C HIS A 305 -20.94 10.12 5.97
N ASP A 306 -20.35 9.67 4.85
CA ASP A 306 -19.11 8.89 4.79
C ASP A 306 -17.90 9.56 5.46
N TRP A 307 -17.83 10.88 5.45
CA TRP A 307 -16.73 11.65 6.05
C TRP A 307 -16.89 11.88 7.55
N LYS A 308 -18.10 11.70 8.10
CA LYS A 308 -18.39 12.00 9.50
C LYS A 308 -17.49 11.20 10.47
N PRO A 309 -17.29 9.88 10.32
CA PRO A 309 -16.36 9.14 11.18
C PRO A 309 -14.92 9.66 11.09
N PHE A 310 -14.44 10.00 9.90
CA PHE A 310 -13.10 10.56 9.73
C PHE A 310 -12.95 11.90 10.47
N GLN A 311 -13.93 12.79 10.34
CA GLN A 311 -13.91 14.11 10.96
C GLN A 311 -14.05 14.04 12.49
N GLU A 312 -14.97 13.24 13.00
CA GLU A 312 -15.27 13.19 14.44
C GLU A 312 -14.16 12.52 15.24
N VAL A 313 -13.62 11.42 14.72
CA VAL A 313 -12.55 10.67 15.39
C VAL A 313 -11.24 11.46 15.33
N SER A 314 -10.85 11.98 14.17
CA SER A 314 -9.58 12.70 14.01
C SER A 314 -9.47 14.01 14.79
N LYS A 315 -10.60 14.60 15.21
CA LYS A 315 -10.63 15.77 16.11
C LYS A 315 -10.34 15.42 17.57
N GLN A 316 -10.50 14.16 17.94
CA GLN A 316 -10.49 13.69 19.32
C GLN A 316 -9.41 12.64 19.57
N SER A 317 -8.72 12.17 18.54
CA SER A 317 -7.65 11.17 18.61
C SER A 317 -6.41 11.60 17.81
N ASP A 318 -5.31 10.91 18.06
CA ASP A 318 -4.06 10.99 17.32
C ASP A 318 -4.06 10.13 16.06
N ALA A 319 -5.20 9.52 15.71
CA ALA A 319 -5.33 8.61 14.58
C ALA A 319 -4.82 9.25 13.29
N ALA A 320 -4.04 8.49 12.53
CA ALA A 320 -3.70 8.85 11.16
C ALA A 320 -4.93 8.70 10.24
N ILE A 321 -4.88 9.25 9.02
CA ILE A 321 -5.88 8.98 7.99
C ILE A 321 -5.19 8.34 6.78
N MET A 322 -5.68 7.18 6.37
CA MET A 322 -5.25 6.52 5.15
C MET A 322 -6.08 6.99 3.96
N LEU A 323 -5.40 7.42 2.90
CA LEU A 323 -5.99 7.90 1.66
C LEU A 323 -6.05 6.76 0.65
N GLY A 324 -7.26 6.36 0.28
CA GLY A 324 -7.51 5.30 -0.70
C GLY A 324 -7.26 5.74 -2.15
N HIS A 325 -7.09 4.75 -3.02
CA HIS A 325 -6.86 4.94 -4.46
C HIS A 325 -8.17 5.06 -5.26
N VAL A 326 -9.00 6.03 -4.89
CA VAL A 326 -10.31 6.27 -5.51
C VAL A 326 -10.38 7.66 -6.11
N ILE A 327 -10.91 7.75 -7.33
CA ILE A 327 -11.17 9.02 -8.01
C ILE A 327 -12.50 9.59 -7.49
N LEU A 328 -12.44 10.70 -6.76
CA LEU A 328 -13.62 11.49 -6.39
C LEU A 328 -13.84 12.58 -7.44
N ALA A 329 -14.59 12.24 -8.48
CA ALA A 329 -14.64 13.02 -9.73
C ALA A 329 -15.13 14.46 -9.55
N GLU A 330 -16.01 14.71 -8.58
CA GLU A 330 -16.54 16.06 -8.29
C GLU A 330 -15.45 17.02 -7.78
N LEU A 331 -14.42 16.52 -7.09
CA LEU A 331 -13.29 17.34 -6.61
C LEU A 331 -12.07 17.25 -7.53
N ASP A 332 -11.73 16.04 -7.97
CA ASP A 332 -10.57 15.81 -8.82
C ASP A 332 -10.74 14.56 -9.69
N ALA A 333 -11.14 14.75 -10.95
CA ALA A 333 -11.29 13.66 -11.91
C ALA A 333 -9.95 13.08 -12.39
N ASP A 334 -8.85 13.82 -12.22
CA ASP A 334 -7.54 13.47 -12.80
C ASP A 334 -6.65 12.65 -11.85
N ALA A 335 -6.95 12.62 -10.55
CA ALA A 335 -6.11 11.97 -9.56
C ALA A 335 -6.94 11.27 -8.48
N PRO A 336 -6.61 10.01 -8.13
CA PRO A 336 -7.08 9.38 -6.92
C PRO A 336 -6.78 10.21 -5.67
N THR A 337 -7.64 10.10 -4.66
CA THR A 337 -7.54 10.81 -3.38
C THR A 337 -6.16 10.71 -2.73
N SER A 338 -5.53 9.53 -2.79
CA SER A 338 -4.17 9.28 -2.27
C SER A 338 -3.07 10.19 -2.79
N PHE A 339 -3.23 10.79 -3.97
CA PHE A 339 -2.25 11.73 -4.53
C PHE A 339 -2.91 12.93 -5.22
N SER A 340 -4.12 13.29 -4.81
CA SER A 340 -4.78 14.53 -5.21
C SER A 340 -4.41 15.68 -4.28
N ARG A 341 -3.63 16.65 -4.79
CA ARG A 341 -3.32 17.87 -4.03
C ARG A 341 -4.58 18.68 -3.72
N LYS A 342 -5.58 18.68 -4.61
CA LYS A 342 -6.85 19.40 -4.38
C LYS A 342 -7.56 18.85 -3.16
N ILE A 343 -7.81 17.53 -3.13
CA ILE A 343 -8.53 16.90 -2.01
C ILE A 343 -7.74 17.03 -0.70
N VAL A 344 -6.43 16.75 -0.71
CA VAL A 344 -5.61 16.85 0.51
C VAL A 344 -5.57 18.28 1.04
N GLN A 345 -5.32 19.28 0.19
CA GLN A 345 -5.14 20.65 0.65
C GLN A 345 -6.46 21.38 0.94
N GLN A 346 -7.47 21.19 0.09
CA GLN A 346 -8.75 21.91 0.24
C GLN A 346 -9.60 21.27 1.34
N VAL A 347 -9.78 19.94 1.32
CA VAL A 347 -10.68 19.26 2.26
C VAL A 347 -9.97 18.95 3.57
N ILE A 348 -8.93 18.11 3.53
CA ILE A 348 -8.36 17.54 4.76
C ILE A 348 -7.54 18.59 5.53
N ARG A 349 -6.63 19.31 4.86
CA ARG A 349 -5.79 20.33 5.51
C ARG A 349 -6.49 21.68 5.63
N GLY A 350 -7.39 22.00 4.71
CA GLY A 350 -8.13 23.26 4.65
C GLY A 350 -9.39 23.22 5.51
N GLU A 351 -10.49 22.75 4.94
CA GLU A 351 -11.82 22.74 5.56
C GLU A 351 -11.84 22.03 6.93
N TRP A 352 -11.17 20.89 7.05
CA TRP A 352 -11.16 20.13 8.31
C TRP A 352 -10.06 20.60 9.26
N GLY A 353 -9.05 21.31 8.75
CA GLY A 353 -7.89 21.74 9.52
C GLY A 353 -7.05 20.60 10.11
N TYR A 354 -7.21 19.36 9.65
CA TYR A 354 -6.54 18.20 10.24
C TYR A 354 -5.03 18.29 10.06
N GLN A 355 -4.27 18.22 11.16
CA GLN A 355 -2.80 18.31 11.17
C GLN A 355 -2.08 17.01 11.53
N GLY A 356 -2.83 15.92 11.74
CA GLY A 356 -2.23 14.60 11.96
C GLY A 356 -1.66 13.97 10.69
N LEU A 357 -1.29 12.69 10.77
CA LEU A 357 -0.60 12.00 9.69
C LEU A 357 -1.56 11.58 8.58
N LEU A 358 -1.15 11.84 7.34
CA LEU A 358 -1.75 11.24 6.15
C LEU A 358 -0.83 10.17 5.60
N VAL A 359 -1.39 8.98 5.38
CA VAL A 359 -0.70 7.86 4.76
C VAL A 359 -1.43 7.47 3.48
N THR A 360 -0.70 7.14 2.40
CA THR A 360 -1.35 6.52 1.24
C THR A 360 -1.77 5.09 1.59
N ASP A 361 -2.81 4.59 0.93
CA ASP A 361 -2.91 3.14 0.73
C ASP A 361 -1.71 2.62 -0.10
N ASP A 362 -1.56 1.31 -0.26
CA ASP A 362 -0.39 0.72 -0.90
C ASP A 362 -0.26 1.13 -2.38
N LEU A 363 0.77 1.92 -2.69
CA LEU A 363 1.03 2.43 -4.04
C LEU A 363 1.28 1.34 -5.10
N THR A 364 1.46 0.08 -4.68
CA THR A 364 1.58 -1.06 -5.58
C THR A 364 0.23 -1.67 -6.00
N MET A 365 -0.90 -1.19 -5.44
CA MET A 365 -2.25 -1.54 -5.91
C MET A 365 -2.52 -0.99 -7.31
N ALA A 366 -3.27 -1.72 -8.14
CA ALA A 366 -3.50 -1.34 -9.55
C ALA A 366 -4.07 0.07 -9.73
N ALA A 367 -5.00 0.48 -8.85
CA ALA A 367 -5.64 1.79 -8.93
C ALA A 367 -4.64 2.97 -8.87
N ALA A 368 -3.51 2.78 -8.19
CA ALA A 368 -2.39 3.72 -8.17
C ALA A 368 -1.32 3.34 -9.20
N TYR A 369 -0.84 2.10 -9.17
CA TYR A 369 0.32 1.64 -9.95
C TYR A 369 0.13 1.81 -11.45
N ASN A 370 -1.07 1.52 -11.98
CA ASN A 370 -1.38 1.64 -13.41
C ASN A 370 -1.45 3.09 -13.90
N ARG A 371 -1.47 4.06 -12.99
CA ARG A 371 -1.35 5.49 -13.32
C ARG A 371 0.10 5.98 -13.35
N GLY A 372 1.05 5.11 -12.98
CA GLY A 372 2.49 5.37 -12.96
C GLY A 372 3.00 5.63 -11.54
N LEU A 373 3.82 4.70 -11.03
CA LEU A 373 4.39 4.77 -9.67
C LEU A 373 5.17 6.06 -9.40
N CYS A 374 5.94 6.56 -10.37
CA CYS A 374 6.73 7.77 -10.22
C CYS A 374 5.85 9.02 -10.11
N ASP A 375 4.80 9.13 -10.92
CA ASP A 375 3.83 10.22 -10.83
C ASP A 375 3.07 10.15 -9.51
N ALA A 376 2.56 8.97 -9.12
CA ALA A 376 1.90 8.76 -7.84
C ALA A 376 2.78 9.17 -6.66
N THR A 377 4.06 8.76 -6.64
CA THR A 377 5.02 9.09 -5.57
C THR A 377 5.23 10.60 -5.46
N VAL A 378 5.54 11.27 -6.56
CA VAL A 378 5.84 12.70 -6.58
C VAL A 378 4.60 13.53 -6.25
N ARG A 379 3.44 13.15 -6.80
CA ARG A 379 2.17 13.81 -6.51
C ARG A 379 1.74 13.64 -5.05
N SER A 380 1.90 12.46 -4.45
CA SER A 380 1.61 12.24 -3.01
C SER A 380 2.43 13.19 -2.13
N LEU A 381 3.75 13.27 -2.37
CA LEU A 381 4.64 14.16 -1.61
C LEU A 381 4.24 15.63 -1.80
N ASN A 382 4.02 16.05 -3.04
CA ASN A 382 3.60 17.42 -3.36
C ASN A 382 2.19 17.77 -2.89
N ALA A 383 1.32 16.77 -2.72
CA ALA A 383 -0.01 16.94 -2.14
C ALA A 383 0.06 17.16 -0.63
N GLY A 384 1.19 16.84 0.02
CA GLY A 384 1.34 16.94 1.46
C GLY A 384 0.88 15.70 2.22
N VAL A 385 0.99 14.53 1.58
CA VAL A 385 0.88 13.23 2.27
C VAL A 385 2.17 12.98 3.05
N ASP A 386 2.05 12.49 4.28
CA ASP A 386 3.18 12.37 5.21
C ASP A 386 3.89 11.03 5.10
N LEU A 387 3.17 9.97 4.73
CA LEU A 387 3.69 8.62 4.64
C LEU A 387 3.20 7.97 3.34
N LEU A 388 4.11 7.39 2.57
CA LEU A 388 3.83 6.62 1.36
C LEU A 388 4.05 5.14 1.68
N LEU A 389 3.01 4.35 1.51
CA LEU A 389 3.03 2.92 1.75
C LEU A 389 3.41 2.16 0.48
N ILE A 390 4.45 1.32 0.57
CA ILE A 390 4.83 0.35 -0.47
C ILE A 390 5.00 -1.00 0.23
N ALA A 391 3.90 -1.76 0.30
CA ALA A 391 3.79 -2.91 1.19
C ALA A 391 3.91 -4.25 0.45
N PHE A 392 3.06 -4.48 -0.55
CA PHE A 392 2.90 -5.79 -1.16
C PHE A 392 4.14 -6.21 -1.96
N ASP A 393 4.49 -5.43 -3.00
CA ASP A 393 5.73 -5.59 -3.77
C ASP A 393 6.79 -4.57 -3.34
N HIS A 394 7.45 -4.85 -2.22
CA HIS A 394 8.41 -3.95 -1.59
C HIS A 394 9.62 -3.61 -2.47
N ASP A 395 9.89 -4.35 -3.54
CA ASP A 395 10.94 -4.00 -4.51
C ASP A 395 10.63 -2.69 -5.25
N LYS A 396 9.36 -2.32 -5.37
CA LYS A 396 8.93 -1.06 -5.99
C LYS A 396 9.29 0.17 -5.18
N TYR A 397 9.71 0.01 -3.92
CA TYR A 397 10.26 1.11 -3.13
C TYR A 397 11.48 1.74 -3.81
N PHE A 398 12.35 0.94 -4.43
CA PHE A 398 13.54 1.46 -5.10
C PHE A 398 13.18 2.34 -6.31
N ASP A 399 12.15 1.96 -7.07
CA ASP A 399 11.64 2.75 -8.19
C ASP A 399 11.03 4.07 -7.69
N ALA A 400 10.18 4.00 -6.65
CA ALA A 400 9.53 5.18 -6.07
C ALA A 400 10.55 6.16 -5.47
N MET A 401 11.49 5.67 -4.65
CA MET A 401 12.54 6.48 -4.03
C MET A 401 13.48 7.08 -5.09
N HIS A 402 13.85 6.32 -6.13
CA HIS A 402 14.60 6.86 -7.25
C HIS A 402 13.86 8.02 -7.93
N CYS A 403 12.56 7.86 -8.18
CA CYS A 403 11.73 8.89 -8.79
C CYS A 403 11.59 10.14 -7.92
N ALA A 404 11.43 9.99 -6.60
CA ALA A 404 11.45 11.12 -5.67
C ALA A 404 12.79 11.86 -5.69
N GLN A 405 13.92 11.14 -5.72
CA GLN A 405 15.26 11.75 -5.84
C GLN A 405 15.45 12.49 -7.16
N GLN A 406 14.97 11.94 -8.28
CA GLN A 406 15.01 12.61 -9.58
C GLN A 406 14.15 13.88 -9.58
N ALA A 407 12.95 13.81 -9.00
CA ALA A 407 12.07 14.96 -8.88
C ALA A 407 12.70 16.07 -8.02
N ALA A 408 13.35 15.72 -6.91
CA ALA A 408 14.12 16.67 -6.10
C ALA A 408 15.22 17.36 -6.92
N ARG A 409 16.04 16.59 -7.64
CA ARG A 409 17.13 17.12 -8.48
C ARG A 409 16.64 18.06 -9.59
N ARG A 410 15.46 17.80 -10.14
CA ARG A 410 14.86 18.58 -11.23
C ARG A 410 14.00 19.76 -10.75
N GLY A 411 13.88 19.97 -9.44
CA GLY A 411 13.02 21.01 -8.87
C GLY A 411 11.52 20.74 -9.03
N ALA A 412 11.12 19.48 -9.22
CA ALA A 412 9.73 19.06 -9.36
C ALA A 412 9.06 18.70 -8.01
N LEU A 413 9.80 18.76 -6.90
CA LEU A 413 9.25 18.60 -5.55
C LEU A 413 9.02 19.95 -4.87
N ASP A 414 7.88 20.07 -4.23
CA ASP A 414 7.54 21.15 -3.30
C ASP A 414 8.28 20.92 -1.97
N LEU A 415 9.51 21.43 -1.87
CA LEU A 415 10.37 21.21 -0.71
C LEU A 415 9.76 21.76 0.59
N ALA A 416 9.05 22.88 0.51
CA ALA A 416 8.35 23.43 1.67
C ALA A 416 7.22 22.51 2.14
N MET A 417 6.52 21.84 1.22
CA MET A 417 5.55 20.80 1.57
C MET A 417 6.22 19.59 2.22
N LEU A 418 7.35 19.13 1.68
CA LEU A 418 8.12 18.02 2.24
C LEU A 418 8.55 18.31 3.68
N GLU A 419 9.07 19.51 3.93
CA GLU A 419 9.47 19.97 5.27
C GLU A 419 8.28 20.00 6.26
N ARG A 420 7.13 20.53 5.85
CA ARG A 420 5.90 20.50 6.66
C ARG A 420 5.46 19.09 6.98
N SER A 421 5.47 18.19 6.00
CA SER A 421 5.13 16.78 6.20
C SER A 421 6.11 16.09 7.16
N ASN A 422 7.41 16.35 7.03
CA ASN A 422 8.41 15.80 7.95
C ASN A 422 8.24 16.31 9.39
N ALA A 423 7.89 17.60 9.57
CA ALA A 423 7.59 18.16 10.88
C ALA A 423 6.41 17.44 11.56
N ARG A 424 5.31 17.20 10.83
CA ARG A 424 4.16 16.44 11.35
C ARG A 424 4.52 15.02 11.78
N ARG A 425 5.31 14.33 10.93
CA ARG A 425 5.80 12.97 11.23
C ARG A 425 6.64 12.93 12.50
N LEU A 426 7.53 13.90 12.69
CA LEU A 426 8.37 13.99 13.89
C LEU A 426 7.59 14.41 15.14
N GLN A 427 6.48 15.14 15.01
CA GLN A 427 5.63 15.49 16.16
C GLN A 427 4.76 14.32 16.62
N SER A 428 4.35 13.47 15.68
CA SER A 428 3.37 12.39 15.91
C SER A 428 3.95 11.14 16.61
N PHE A 429 5.27 10.96 16.63
CA PHE A 429 5.91 9.80 17.27
C PHE A 429 6.96 10.23 18.32
N ARG A 430 6.73 11.37 18.99
CA ARG A 430 7.56 11.86 20.10
C ARG A 430 7.22 11.21 21.43
#